data_AF-A0A353ZVJ3-F1
#
_entry.id   AF-A0A353ZVJ3-F1
#
_cell.length_a   1.000
_cell.length_b   1.000
_cell.length_c   1.000
_cell.angle_alpha   90.00
_cell.angle_beta   90.00
_cell.angle_gamma   90.00
#
_symmetry.space_group_name_H-M   'P 1'
#
loop_
_entity.id
_entity.type
_entity.pdbx_description
1 polymer ?
#
loop_
_entity_poly.entity_id
_entity_poly.type
_entity_poly.pdbx_seq_one_letter_code
_entity_poly.pdbx_strand_id
1 'polypeptide(L)'
;MTKTCSVDHCDRPHSGKGYCGMHYARMKRTGKLVTEQRLVGAPLIDRLWFRSEVQDGCWVSSRALTRNVRDGKGYPGIRIGDRMLPVHQAGWLALVGPIPEGTELHHKCRNKRCWRPEHLQPLTPDDHSRIHALQFCTKGHAMTPDNLYVRPNPPEGWSGRACKTCKTGYNKTRSERRSAERRARKAAATTR
;
A
#
# COMPACT_ATOMS: atom_id res chain seq x y z
N MET A 1 -43.97 2.98 24.93
CA MET A 1 -43.10 2.59 23.80
C MET A 1 -41.65 2.68 24.26
N THR A 2 -40.93 1.56 24.31
CA THR A 2 -39.49 1.55 24.59
C THR A 2 -38.77 2.15 23.40
N LYS A 3 -38.03 3.25 23.62
CA LYS A 3 -37.19 3.82 22.56
C LYS A 3 -36.12 2.80 22.19
N THR A 4 -35.93 2.53 20.90
CA THR A 4 -34.83 1.69 20.40
C THR A 4 -33.59 2.55 20.16
N CYS A 5 -32.45 1.90 20.00
CA CYS A 5 -31.20 2.58 19.74
C CYS A 5 -31.20 3.28 18.37
N SER A 6 -30.73 4.52 18.31
CA SER A 6 -30.56 5.31 17.07
C SER A 6 -29.40 4.88 16.16
N VAL A 7 -28.84 3.69 16.35
CA VAL A 7 -27.78 3.18 15.47
C VAL A 7 -28.44 2.23 14.49
N ASP A 8 -28.20 2.42 13.19
CA ASP A 8 -28.78 1.59 12.13
C ASP A 8 -28.59 0.10 12.44
N HIS A 9 -29.67 -0.66 12.25
CA HIS A 9 -29.74 -2.11 12.50
C HIS A 9 -29.43 -2.51 13.96
N CYS A 10 -29.93 -1.74 14.94
CA CYS A 10 -29.82 -2.07 16.36
C CYS A 10 -31.15 -1.97 17.12
N ASP A 11 -31.79 -3.11 17.33
CA ASP A 11 -33.10 -3.16 18.02
C ASP A 11 -33.00 -3.17 19.56
N ARG A 12 -31.80 -2.98 20.11
CA ARG A 12 -31.59 -2.95 21.56
C ARG A 12 -32.25 -1.72 22.19
N PRO A 13 -32.78 -1.84 23.43
CA PRO A 13 -33.42 -0.72 24.11
C PRO A 13 -32.45 0.44 24.36
N HIS A 14 -32.96 1.65 24.16
CA HIS A 14 -32.28 2.91 24.44
C HIS A 14 -32.01 3.04 25.95
N SER A 15 -30.78 3.43 26.32
CA SER A 15 -30.40 3.65 27.71
C SER A 15 -29.89 5.08 27.99
N GLY A 16 -29.41 5.83 26.98
CA GLY A 16 -28.92 7.20 27.17
C GLY A 16 -28.46 7.87 25.87
N LYS A 17 -28.71 9.18 25.74
CA LYS A 17 -28.36 10.01 24.55
C LYS A 17 -28.77 9.43 23.17
N GLY A 18 -29.93 8.77 23.08
CA GLY A 18 -30.38 8.06 21.87
C GLY A 18 -29.79 6.67 21.63
N TYR A 19 -28.83 6.20 22.44
CA TYR A 19 -28.13 4.95 22.21
C TYR A 19 -28.41 3.86 23.27
N CYS A 20 -28.29 2.58 22.91
CA CYS A 20 -28.28 1.48 23.88
C CYS A 20 -27.01 1.51 24.74
N GLY A 21 -27.02 0.84 25.90
CA GLY A 21 -25.93 0.93 26.89
C GLY A 21 -24.55 0.60 26.32
N MET A 22 -24.49 -0.42 25.46
CA MET A 22 -23.27 -0.82 24.76
C MET A 22 -22.75 0.29 23.83
N HIS A 23 -23.62 0.93 23.05
CA HIS A 23 -23.22 2.00 22.13
C HIS A 23 -22.88 3.29 22.84
N TYR A 24 -23.66 3.64 23.87
CA TYR A 24 -23.40 4.82 24.66
C TYR A 24 -22.02 4.73 25.34
N ALA A 25 -21.72 3.59 25.97
CA ALA A 25 -20.42 3.33 26.59
C ALA A 25 -19.28 3.34 25.55
N ARG A 26 -19.52 2.79 24.36
CA ARG A 26 -18.51 2.72 23.30
C ARG A 26 -18.21 4.05 22.64
N MET A 27 -19.26 4.84 22.35
CA MET A 27 -19.13 6.22 21.91
C MET A 27 -18.23 6.94 22.92
N LYS A 28 -18.60 6.94 24.21
CA LYS A 28 -17.84 7.61 25.27
C LYS A 28 -16.36 7.21 25.30
N ARG A 29 -16.03 5.94 25.03
CA ARG A 29 -14.64 5.43 25.07
C ARG A 29 -13.82 5.68 23.80
N THR A 30 -14.44 5.61 22.62
CA THR A 30 -13.70 5.51 21.34
C THR A 30 -14.12 6.52 20.28
N GLY A 31 -15.17 7.29 20.53
CA GLY A 31 -15.78 8.17 19.52
C GLY A 31 -16.66 7.45 18.50
N LYS A 32 -16.69 6.11 18.47
CA LYS A 32 -17.36 5.32 17.42
C LYS A 32 -18.63 4.63 17.94
N LEU A 33 -19.70 4.69 17.15
CA LEU A 33 -20.97 4.03 17.47
C LEU A 33 -20.98 2.56 17.03
N VAL A 34 -20.41 2.22 15.88
CA VAL A 34 -20.41 0.85 15.33
C VAL A 34 -19.00 0.24 15.39
N THR A 35 -18.89 -1.08 15.60
CA THR A 35 -17.64 -1.83 15.36
C THR A 35 -17.79 -2.80 14.20
N GLU A 36 -16.66 -3.23 13.66
CA GLU A 36 -16.58 -4.28 12.62
C GLU A 36 -17.29 -5.58 13.02
N GLN A 37 -17.41 -5.87 14.32
CA GLN A 37 -18.15 -7.02 14.84
C GLN A 37 -19.64 -6.97 14.52
N ARG A 38 -20.20 -5.79 14.21
CA ARG A 38 -21.57 -5.66 13.71
C ARG A 38 -21.74 -5.74 12.22
N LEU A 39 -20.63 -5.70 11.48
CA LEU A 39 -20.63 -5.97 10.06
C LEU A 39 -20.33 -7.45 9.77
N VAL A 40 -20.31 -8.29 10.81
CA VAL A 40 -20.25 -9.74 10.66
C VAL A 40 -21.56 -10.16 9.99
N GLY A 41 -21.45 -10.67 8.76
CA GLY A 41 -22.61 -11.03 7.92
C GLY A 41 -23.10 -9.91 7.00
N ALA A 42 -22.60 -8.67 7.13
CA ALA A 42 -22.93 -7.61 6.18
C ALA A 42 -22.31 -7.90 4.80
N PRO A 43 -22.94 -7.44 3.70
CA PRO A 43 -22.34 -7.49 2.37
C PRO A 43 -20.90 -6.99 2.35
N LEU A 44 -20.04 -7.63 1.55
CA LEU A 44 -18.61 -7.26 1.46
C LEU A 44 -18.42 -5.78 1.13
N ILE A 45 -19.29 -5.23 0.28
CA ILE A 45 -19.22 -3.83 -0.15
C ILE A 45 -19.42 -2.85 1.02
N ASP A 46 -20.36 -3.11 1.92
CA ASP A 46 -20.60 -2.27 3.11
C ASP A 46 -19.41 -2.34 4.07
N ARG A 47 -18.80 -3.52 4.18
CA ARG A 47 -17.60 -3.75 5.00
C ARG A 47 -16.38 -3.01 4.46
N LEU A 48 -16.28 -2.85 3.15
CA LEU A 48 -15.25 -2.04 2.49
C LEU A 48 -15.49 -0.55 2.74
N TRP A 49 -16.72 -0.07 2.54
CA TRP A 49 -17.09 1.33 2.73
C TRP A 49 -16.98 1.81 4.17
N PHE A 50 -17.27 0.96 5.17
CA PHE A 50 -17.22 1.32 6.59
C PHE A 50 -15.89 1.95 7.06
N ARG A 51 -14.77 1.63 6.40
CA ARG A 51 -13.46 2.22 6.67
C ARG A 51 -12.82 2.82 5.42
N SER A 52 -13.64 3.38 4.55
CA SER A 52 -13.16 4.04 3.34
C SER A 52 -13.76 5.42 3.20
N GLU A 53 -12.98 6.30 2.60
CA GLU A 53 -13.38 7.67 2.27
C GLU A 53 -12.86 8.01 0.87
N VAL A 54 -13.50 8.98 0.22
CA VAL A 54 -13.06 9.44 -1.09
C VAL A 54 -12.04 10.56 -0.91
N GLN A 55 -10.84 10.39 -1.46
CA GLN A 55 -9.79 11.40 -1.47
C GLN A 55 -9.16 11.44 -2.86
N ASP A 56 -9.11 12.60 -3.50
CA ASP A 56 -8.50 12.80 -4.83
C ASP A 56 -8.97 11.75 -5.87
N GLY A 57 -10.27 11.45 -5.86
CA GLY A 57 -10.89 10.43 -6.72
C GLY A 57 -10.57 8.96 -6.35
N CYS A 58 -9.73 8.71 -5.35
CA CYS A 58 -9.45 7.37 -4.82
C CYS A 58 -10.44 6.99 -3.72
N TRP A 59 -10.82 5.71 -3.64
CA TRP A 59 -11.53 5.16 -2.49
C TRP A 59 -10.51 4.61 -1.51
N VAL A 60 -10.14 5.43 -0.53
CA VAL A 60 -9.00 5.23 0.36
C VAL A 60 -9.44 4.47 1.60
N SER A 61 -8.88 3.28 1.80
CA SER A 61 -9.10 2.53 3.04
C SER A 61 -8.23 3.06 4.19
N SER A 62 -8.84 3.35 5.33
CA SER A 62 -8.17 3.70 6.60
C SER A 62 -7.68 2.48 7.38
N ARG A 63 -7.82 1.27 6.82
CA ARG A 63 -7.34 0.02 7.45
C ARG A 63 -5.83 -0.01 7.57
N ALA A 64 -5.32 -0.73 8.57
CA ALA A 64 -3.89 -0.95 8.72
C ALA A 64 -3.37 -1.76 7.52
N LEU A 65 -2.16 -1.43 7.07
CA LEU A 65 -1.48 -2.23 6.05
C LEU A 65 -1.14 -3.59 6.65
N THR A 66 -1.29 -4.66 5.86
CA THR A 66 -0.82 -5.98 6.25
C THR A 66 0.70 -5.93 6.46
N ARG A 67 1.18 -6.54 7.55
CA ARG A 67 2.61 -6.67 7.79
C ARG A 67 3.15 -7.77 6.89
N ASN A 68 3.65 -7.43 5.71
CA ASN A 68 4.63 -8.30 5.04
C ASN A 68 5.96 -8.12 5.78
N VAL A 69 6.35 -9.15 6.56
CA VAL A 69 7.48 -9.15 7.51
C VAL A 69 8.82 -8.82 6.86
N ARG A 70 8.93 -8.93 5.53
CA ARG A 70 10.19 -8.73 4.80
C ARG A 70 10.43 -7.31 4.30
N ASP A 71 9.41 -6.50 3.97
CA ASP A 71 9.63 -5.26 3.20
C ASP A 71 8.79 -4.03 3.58
N GLY A 72 7.83 -4.12 4.52
CA GLY A 72 6.96 -2.98 4.85
C GLY A 72 6.02 -2.52 3.72
N LYS A 73 5.92 -3.30 2.63
CA LYS A 73 5.11 -3.01 1.42
C LYS A 73 3.74 -3.69 1.45
N GLY A 74 3.00 -3.50 2.53
CA GLY A 74 1.66 -4.07 2.68
C GLY A 74 0.57 -3.34 1.91
N TYR A 75 -0.58 -3.98 1.78
CA TYR A 75 -1.85 -3.36 1.37
C TYR A 75 -2.81 -3.38 2.55
N PRO A 76 -3.79 -2.47 2.65
CA PRO A 76 -4.82 -2.62 3.66
C PRO A 76 -5.55 -3.94 3.44
N GLY A 77 -5.80 -4.68 4.52
CA GLY A 77 -6.43 -5.99 4.48
C GLY A 77 -7.87 -5.96 4.99
N ILE A 78 -8.72 -6.82 4.43
CA ILE A 78 -10.07 -7.12 4.92
C ILE A 78 -10.24 -8.64 5.07
N ARG A 79 -10.84 -9.06 6.18
CA ARG A 79 -11.11 -10.48 6.44
C ARG A 79 -12.37 -10.93 5.68
N ILE A 80 -12.33 -12.04 4.97
CA ILE A 80 -13.51 -12.68 4.35
C ILE A 80 -13.47 -14.16 4.74
N GLY A 81 -14.42 -14.59 5.57
CA GLY A 81 -14.31 -15.88 6.26
C GLY A 81 -13.00 -15.98 7.03
N ASP A 82 -12.23 -17.04 6.76
CA ASP A 82 -10.93 -17.29 7.39
C ASP A 82 -9.74 -16.65 6.64
N ARG A 83 -9.99 -16.00 5.50
CA ARG A 83 -8.93 -15.42 4.67
C ARG A 83 -8.81 -13.91 4.86
N MET A 84 -7.59 -13.40 4.79
CA MET A 84 -7.32 -11.96 4.71
C MET A 84 -7.02 -11.61 3.26
N LEU A 85 -7.86 -10.78 2.64
CA LEU A 85 -7.66 -10.30 1.27
C LEU A 85 -7.24 -8.83 1.26
N PRO A 86 -6.37 -8.40 0.33
CA PRO A 86 -6.13 -6.98 0.07
C PRO A 86 -7.45 -6.27 -0.29
N VAL A 87 -7.65 -5.06 0.24
CA VAL A 87 -8.89 -4.29 0.00
C VAL A 87 -9.17 -4.03 -1.47
N HIS A 88 -8.13 -3.84 -2.29
CA HIS A 88 -8.28 -3.61 -3.73
C HIS A 88 -8.75 -4.86 -4.48
N GLN A 89 -8.31 -6.05 -4.07
CA GLN A 89 -8.82 -7.32 -4.62
C GLN A 89 -10.24 -7.58 -4.15
N ALA A 90 -10.52 -7.37 -2.86
CA ALA A 90 -11.88 -7.52 -2.32
C ALA A 90 -12.88 -6.55 -3.00
N GLY A 91 -12.46 -5.31 -3.24
CA GLY A 91 -13.25 -4.31 -3.97
C GLY A 91 -13.51 -4.70 -5.42
N TRP A 92 -12.48 -5.19 -6.12
CA TRP A 92 -12.64 -5.72 -7.48
C TRP A 92 -13.62 -6.90 -7.53
N LEU A 93 -13.45 -7.89 -6.65
CA LEU A 93 -14.34 -9.05 -6.56
C LEU A 93 -15.80 -8.66 -6.28
N ALA A 94 -16.01 -7.66 -5.42
CA ALA A 94 -17.35 -7.20 -5.04
C ALA A 94 -18.10 -6.44 -6.14
N LEU A 95 -17.37 -5.73 -7.02
CA LEU A 95 -17.97 -4.77 -7.97
C LEU A 95 -17.82 -5.16 -9.44
N VAL A 96 -16.75 -5.90 -9.77
CA VAL A 96 -16.44 -6.34 -11.13
C VAL A 96 -16.62 -7.85 -11.25
N GLY A 97 -16.20 -8.60 -10.24
CA GLY A 97 -16.23 -10.06 -10.24
C GLY A 97 -14.83 -10.68 -10.25
N PRO A 98 -14.66 -11.92 -10.73
CA PRO A 98 -13.39 -12.64 -10.69
C PRO A 98 -12.22 -11.84 -11.28
N ILE A 99 -11.07 -11.90 -10.63
CA ILE A 99 -9.82 -11.38 -11.22
C ILE A 99 -9.39 -12.38 -12.30
N PRO A 100 -9.09 -11.94 -13.54
CA PRO A 100 -8.64 -12.83 -14.59
C PRO A 100 -7.43 -13.66 -14.16
N GLU A 101 -7.42 -14.94 -14.49
CA GLU A 101 -6.33 -15.85 -14.12
C GLU A 101 -4.99 -15.36 -14.72
N GLY A 102 -3.91 -15.54 -13.96
CA GLY A 102 -2.58 -15.10 -14.38
C GLY A 102 -2.38 -13.58 -14.38
N THR A 103 -3.28 -12.81 -13.76
CA THR A 103 -3.14 -11.34 -13.66
C THR A 103 -3.03 -10.82 -12.23
N GLU A 104 -2.36 -9.69 -12.08
CA GLU A 104 -2.24 -8.91 -10.86
C GLU A 104 -2.91 -7.54 -11.05
N LEU A 105 -3.55 -7.02 -10.00
CA LEU A 105 -4.19 -5.70 -10.04
C LEU A 105 -3.16 -4.59 -9.80
N HIS A 106 -2.88 -3.82 -10.84
CA HIS A 106 -1.98 -2.67 -10.80
C HIS A 106 -2.73 -1.37 -10.44
N HIS A 107 -2.22 -0.62 -9.46
CA HIS A 107 -2.72 0.71 -9.12
C HIS A 107 -2.22 1.78 -10.10
N LYS A 108 -3.05 2.14 -11.08
CA LYS A 108 -2.79 3.29 -11.98
C LYS A 108 -2.63 4.60 -11.19
N CYS A 109 -3.38 4.73 -10.09
CA CYS A 109 -3.34 5.89 -9.19
C CYS A 109 -2.15 5.90 -8.21
N ARG A 110 -1.32 4.83 -8.17
CA ARG A 110 -0.17 4.65 -7.26
C ARG A 110 -0.47 4.71 -5.75
N ASN A 111 -1.73 4.91 -5.38
CA ASN A 111 -2.19 4.86 -4.00
C ASN A 111 -2.57 3.43 -3.59
N LYS A 112 -1.71 2.77 -2.79
CA LYS A 112 -1.92 1.39 -2.30
C LYS A 112 -3.17 1.21 -1.43
N ARG A 113 -3.71 2.31 -0.88
CA ARG A 113 -4.94 2.29 -0.08
C ARG A 113 -6.20 2.36 -0.93
N CYS A 114 -6.07 2.72 -2.21
CA CYS A 114 -7.18 2.81 -3.14
C CYS A 114 -7.69 1.40 -3.50
N TRP A 115 -9.01 1.23 -3.47
CA TRP A 115 -9.66 0.00 -3.95
C TRP A 115 -10.69 0.24 -5.06
N ARG A 116 -10.79 1.48 -5.57
CA ARG A 116 -11.68 1.84 -6.68
C ARG A 116 -11.33 1.04 -7.93
N PRO A 117 -12.25 0.22 -8.50
CA PRO A 117 -11.96 -0.61 -9.67
C PRO A 117 -11.44 0.17 -10.88
N GLU A 118 -11.95 1.37 -11.17
CA GLU A 118 -11.48 2.14 -12.33
C GLU A 118 -10.02 2.63 -12.17
N HIS A 119 -9.47 2.63 -10.95
CA HIS A 119 -8.06 2.96 -10.68
C HIS A 119 -7.15 1.71 -10.70
N LEU A 120 -7.73 0.53 -10.92
CA LEU A 120 -7.02 -0.74 -11.03
C LEU A 120 -6.96 -1.18 -12.50
N GLN A 121 -5.92 -1.94 -12.82
CA GLN A 121 -5.77 -2.58 -14.12
C GLN A 121 -5.22 -3.98 -13.91
N PRO A 122 -5.92 -5.04 -14.34
CA PRO A 122 -5.37 -6.38 -14.40
C PRO A 122 -4.23 -6.41 -15.42
N LEU A 123 -3.06 -6.88 -15.00
CA LEU A 123 -1.87 -7.03 -15.84
C LEU A 123 -1.21 -8.38 -15.60
N THR A 124 -0.56 -8.93 -16.61
CA THR A 124 0.32 -10.09 -16.40
C THR A 124 1.49 -9.70 -15.49
N PRO A 125 2.11 -10.65 -14.76
CA PRO A 125 3.30 -10.39 -13.95
C PRO A 125 4.43 -9.71 -14.74
N ASP A 126 4.59 -10.08 -16.01
CA ASP A 126 5.60 -9.52 -16.90
C ASP A 126 5.30 -8.07 -17.26
N ASP A 127 4.05 -7.75 -17.63
CA ASP A 127 3.64 -6.37 -17.89
C ASP A 127 3.71 -5.50 -16.64
N HIS A 128 3.29 -6.05 -15.50
CA HIS A 128 3.35 -5.34 -14.23
C HIS A 128 4.80 -5.00 -13.87
N SER A 129 5.71 -5.97 -13.99
CA SER A 129 7.14 -5.79 -13.76
C SER A 129 7.76 -4.79 -14.73
N ARG A 130 7.38 -4.85 -16.02
CA ARG A 130 7.86 -3.93 -17.05
C ARG A 130 7.44 -2.49 -16.76
N ILE A 131 6.18 -2.26 -16.37
CA ILE A 131 5.70 -0.92 -15.98
C ILE A 131 6.46 -0.40 -14.76
N HIS A 132 6.69 -1.23 -13.74
CA HIS A 132 7.51 -0.81 -12.59
C HIS A 132 8.94 -0.47 -12.98
N ALA A 133 9.57 -1.27 -13.85
CA ALA A 133 10.92 -1.00 -14.35
C ALA A 133 11.00 0.27 -15.22
N LEU A 134 9.88 0.72 -15.81
CA LEU A 134 9.78 2.01 -16.50
C LEU A 134 9.68 3.17 -15.51
N GLN A 135 8.98 2.99 -14.40
CA GLN A 135 8.71 4.05 -13.43
C GLN A 135 9.78 4.17 -12.33
N PHE A 136 10.41 3.07 -11.95
CA PHE A 136 11.33 2.98 -10.82
C PHE A 136 12.53 2.08 -11.14
N CYS A 137 13.68 2.38 -10.54
CA CYS A 137 14.82 1.45 -10.53
C CYS A 137 14.62 0.36 -9.47
N THR A 138 15.49 -0.64 -9.45
CA THR A 138 15.45 -1.75 -8.47
C THR A 138 15.59 -1.31 -7.00
N LYS A 139 16.12 -0.11 -6.76
CA LYS A 139 16.20 0.52 -5.42
C LYS A 139 15.01 1.44 -5.11
N GLY A 140 14.05 1.57 -6.02
CA GLY A 140 12.84 2.37 -5.83
C GLY A 140 12.96 3.85 -6.18
N HIS A 141 14.09 4.31 -6.74
CA HIS A 141 14.19 5.70 -7.22
C HIS A 141 13.36 5.89 -8.49
N ALA A 142 12.61 6.99 -8.56
CA ALA A 142 11.82 7.33 -9.74
C ALA A 142 12.70 7.52 -10.98
N MET A 143 12.31 6.92 -12.10
CA MET A 143 13.00 6.97 -13.39
C MET A 143 12.46 8.12 -14.25
N THR A 144 12.45 9.33 -13.71
CA THR A 144 12.12 10.57 -14.44
C THR A 144 13.22 10.93 -15.43
N PRO A 145 12.98 11.80 -16.44
CA PRO A 145 14.03 12.25 -17.36
C PRO A 145 15.28 12.78 -16.65
N ASP A 146 15.09 13.50 -15.54
CA ASP A 146 16.20 14.03 -14.74
C ASP A 146 17.00 12.95 -14.02
N ASN A 147 16.39 11.81 -13.66
CA ASN A 147 17.05 10.72 -12.95
C ASN A 147 17.39 9.51 -13.84
N LEU A 148 16.93 9.52 -15.09
CA LEU A 148 17.23 8.52 -16.10
C LEU A 148 18.44 8.97 -16.90
N TYR A 149 19.44 8.11 -17.02
CA TYR A 149 20.45 8.25 -18.06
C TYR A 149 20.50 6.99 -18.91
N VAL A 150 20.69 7.19 -20.21
CA VAL A 150 20.86 6.11 -21.17
C VAL A 150 22.35 5.89 -21.38
N ARG A 151 22.81 4.66 -21.17
CA ARG A 151 24.19 4.24 -21.44
C ARG A 151 24.35 4.12 -22.95
N PRO A 152 25.35 4.78 -23.56
CA PRO A 152 25.73 4.44 -24.92
C PRO A 152 26.27 3.01 -24.92
N ASN A 153 25.80 2.19 -25.87
CA ASN A 153 26.25 0.81 -26.09
C ASN A 153 26.22 -0.09 -24.84
N PRO A 154 25.03 -0.40 -24.29
CA PRO A 154 24.94 -1.35 -23.19
C PRO A 154 25.43 -2.74 -23.61
N PRO A 155 26.04 -3.52 -22.70
CA PRO A 155 26.33 -4.92 -22.96
C PRO A 155 25.05 -5.70 -23.30
N GLU A 156 25.20 -6.75 -24.11
CA GLU A 156 24.09 -7.61 -24.49
C GLU A 156 23.36 -8.17 -23.26
N GLY A 157 22.02 -8.16 -23.29
CA GLY A 157 21.18 -8.57 -22.18
C GLY A 157 21.00 -7.53 -21.06
N TRP A 158 21.64 -6.35 -21.14
CA TRP A 158 21.45 -5.28 -20.15
C TRP A 158 20.55 -4.17 -20.68
N SER A 159 19.68 -3.66 -19.83
CA SER A 159 18.94 -2.43 -20.16
C SER A 159 19.92 -1.26 -20.29
N GLY A 160 19.89 -0.55 -21.42
CA GLY A 160 20.61 0.72 -21.58
C GLY A 160 20.20 1.82 -20.60
N ARG A 161 19.08 1.64 -19.89
CA ARG A 161 18.57 2.57 -18.88
C ARG A 161 19.27 2.37 -17.54
N ALA A 162 19.68 3.46 -16.90
CA ALA A 162 20.26 3.42 -15.58
C ALA A 162 19.84 4.64 -14.74
N CYS A 163 19.80 4.45 -13.41
CA CYS A 163 19.40 5.46 -12.44
C CYS A 163 20.59 6.34 -12.03
N LYS A 164 20.48 7.66 -12.25
CA LYS A 164 21.51 8.63 -11.88
C LYS A 164 21.71 8.70 -10.37
N THR A 165 20.64 8.69 -9.57
CA THR A 165 20.74 8.64 -8.09
C THR A 165 21.57 7.45 -7.62
N CYS A 166 21.32 6.26 -8.17
CA CYS A 166 22.12 5.05 -7.87
C CYS A 166 23.59 5.23 -8.27
N LYS A 167 23.85 5.77 -9.46
CA LYS A 167 25.22 6.03 -9.95
C LYS A 167 25.96 7.01 -9.06
N THR A 168 25.32 8.12 -8.67
CA THR A 168 25.88 9.13 -7.78
C THR A 168 26.20 8.54 -6.41
N GLY A 169 25.26 7.78 -5.83
CA GLY A 169 25.49 7.09 -4.56
C GLY A 169 26.68 6.12 -4.62
N TYR A 170 26.74 5.28 -5.65
CA TYR A 170 27.86 4.37 -5.87
C TYR A 170 29.21 5.10 -6.00
N ASN A 171 29.26 6.18 -6.78
CA ASN A 171 30.47 6.97 -6.98
C ASN A 171 30.97 7.61 -5.68
N LYS A 172 30.04 8.11 -4.84
CA LYS A 172 30.36 8.67 -3.54
C LYS A 172 31.01 7.62 -2.63
N THR A 173 30.37 6.47 -2.44
CA THR A 173 30.90 5.38 -1.61
C THR A 173 32.27 4.90 -2.11
N ARG A 174 32.46 4.81 -3.43
CA ARG A 174 33.75 4.44 -4.04
C ARG A 174 34.84 5.49 -3.75
N SER A 175 34.51 6.79 -3.82
CA SER A 175 35.44 7.89 -3.55
C SER A 175 35.86 7.92 -2.07
N GLU A 176 34.89 7.73 -1.16
CA GLU A 176 35.14 7.64 0.28
C GLU A 176 36.07 6.47 0.62
N ARG A 177 35.82 5.27 0.08
CA ARG A 177 36.70 4.11 0.25
C ARG A 177 38.13 4.39 -0.22
N ARG A 178 38.29 4.95 -1.42
CA ARG A 178 39.62 5.29 -1.97
C ARG A 178 40.36 6.33 -1.12
N SER A 179 39.61 7.28 -0.56
CA SER A 179 40.17 8.31 0.32
C SER A 179 40.62 7.72 1.65
N ALA A 180 39.84 6.80 2.23
CA ALA A 180 40.20 6.07 3.44
C ALA A 180 41.43 5.18 3.23
N GLU A 181 41.48 4.41 2.14
CA GLU A 181 42.64 3.59 1.75
C GLU A 181 43.91 4.44 1.61
N ARG A 182 43.81 5.62 0.99
CA ARG A 182 44.94 6.55 0.83
C ARG A 182 45.42 7.10 2.17
N ARG A 183 44.49 7.46 3.06
CA ARG A 183 44.81 7.93 4.43
C ARG A 183 45.51 6.83 5.24
N ALA A 184 45.00 5.60 5.19
CA ALA A 184 45.59 4.44 5.85
C ALA A 184 47.01 4.14 5.35
N ARG A 185 47.21 4.16 4.01
CA ARG A 185 48.55 3.99 3.41
C ARG A 185 49.54 5.06 3.85
N LYS A 186 49.12 6.33 3.94
CA LYS A 186 49.96 7.42 4.43
C LYS A 186 50.32 7.22 5.90
N ALA A 187 49.35 6.92 6.76
CA ALA A 187 49.60 6.67 8.18
C ALA A 187 50.62 5.54 8.40
N ALA A 188 50.45 4.41 7.70
CA ALA A 188 51.37 3.28 7.78
C ALA A 188 52.80 3.60 7.30
N ALA A 189 52.95 4.56 6.38
CA ALA A 189 54.26 5.01 5.92
C ALA A 189 54.96 5.97 6.90
N THR A 190 54.21 6.64 7.78
CA THR A 190 54.75 7.59 8.79
C THR A 190 55.12 6.90 10.10
N THR A 191 54.64 5.68 10.36
CA THR A 191 54.96 4.90 11.56
C THR A 191 56.19 3.97 11.39
N ARG A 192 56.93 4.12 10.29
CA ARG A 192 58.21 3.43 10.00
C ARG A 192 59.35 4.43 10.11
#